data_AF-A0A7V8XNC0-F1
#
_entry.id   AF-A0A7V8XNC0-F1
#
_cell.length_a   1.000
_cell.length_b   1.000
_cell.length_c   1.000
_cell.angle_alpha   90.00
_cell.angle_beta   90.00
_cell.angle_gamma   90.00
#
_symmetry.space_group_name_H-M   'P 1'
#
loop_
_entity.id
_entity.type
_entity.pdbx_description
1 polymer ?
#
loop_
_entity_poly.entity_id
_entity_poly.type
_entity_poly.pdbx_seq_one_letter_code
_entity_poly.pdbx_strand_id
1 'polypeptide(L)'
;MDADAAEIRVLGSLIEKQRTTPDVYPLSLNSLRLACNQATNRDPVVAYDDATVRAALEKLSRRGWTRLATGPGSRTAKYRHLLDDALGRVPSQIALLAVLMLRGPQTSGELKARVERLYPYGTLEDVHKALDALKDADLVEQLPRRPGQSQDRFRQLLGGEDEPPPERESGVPTQNPLEERVARLEEQVAELLQRLS
;
A
#
# COMPACT_ATOMS: atom_id res chain seq x y z
N MET A 1 12.03 -7.39 10.65
CA MET A 1 11.36 -6.15 11.13
C MET A 1 9.90 -6.51 11.45
N ASP A 2 9.20 -5.70 12.26
CA ASP A 2 7.88 -6.04 12.83
C ASP A 2 6.85 -4.89 12.70
N ALA A 3 6.92 -4.09 11.64
CA ALA A 3 5.96 -3.01 11.44
C ALA A 3 4.55 -3.57 11.19
N ASP A 4 3.54 -3.03 11.86
CA ASP A 4 2.16 -3.47 11.65
C ASP A 4 1.59 -2.96 10.31
N ALA A 5 0.40 -3.46 9.93
CA ALA A 5 -0.23 -3.10 8.66
C ALA A 5 -0.51 -1.58 8.52
N ALA A 6 -0.82 -0.90 9.63
CA ALA A 6 -1.07 0.55 9.62
C ALA A 6 0.23 1.33 9.47
N GLU A 7 1.31 0.93 10.14
CA GLU A 7 2.66 1.47 9.96
C GLU A 7 3.11 1.36 8.49
N ILE A 8 2.97 0.17 7.90
CA ILE A 8 3.31 -0.09 6.49
C ILE A 8 2.49 0.79 5.54
N ARG A 9 1.17 0.90 5.77
CA ARG A 9 0.30 1.76 4.97
C ARG A 9 0.69 3.24 5.07
N VAL A 10 0.94 3.73 6.27
CA VAL A 10 1.33 5.13 6.51
C VAL A 10 2.65 5.44 5.82
N LEU A 11 3.64 4.56 5.97
CA LEU A 11 4.96 4.72 5.38
C LEU A 11 4.91 4.70 3.85
N GLY A 12 4.24 3.71 3.26
CA GLY A 12 4.01 3.64 1.82
C GLY A 12 3.29 4.88 1.27
N SER A 13 2.30 5.40 2.00
CA SER A 13 1.57 6.61 1.60
C SER A 13 2.46 7.85 1.62
N LEU A 14 3.32 8.01 2.62
CA LEU A 14 4.28 9.12 2.68
C LEU A 14 5.28 9.07 1.51
N ILE A 15 5.80 7.88 1.18
CA ILE A 15 6.75 7.71 0.07
C ILE A 15 6.08 8.01 -1.27
N GLU A 16 4.90 7.46 -1.51
CA GLU A 16 4.13 7.73 -2.74
C GLU A 16 3.87 9.23 -2.93
N LYS A 17 3.41 9.92 -1.88
CA LYS A 17 3.06 11.35 -1.97
C LYS A 17 4.26 12.28 -2.06
N GLN A 18 5.42 11.90 -1.53
CA GLN A 18 6.66 12.65 -1.76
C GLN A 18 6.98 12.75 -3.26
N ARG A 19 6.70 11.68 -4.02
CA ARG A 19 7.02 11.60 -5.45
C ARG A 19 5.92 12.13 -6.35
N THR A 20 4.67 11.79 -6.03
CA THR A 20 3.52 12.04 -6.90
C THR A 20 2.85 13.39 -6.66
N THR A 21 3.01 13.98 -5.46
CA THR A 21 2.42 15.26 -5.07
C THR A 21 3.40 16.07 -4.22
N PRO A 22 4.57 16.46 -4.79
CA PRO A 22 5.63 17.14 -4.04
C PRO A 22 5.22 18.53 -3.53
N ASP A 23 4.24 19.17 -4.16
CA ASP A 23 3.63 20.44 -3.77
C ASP A 23 2.86 20.34 -2.44
N VAL A 24 2.30 19.18 -2.14
CA VAL A 24 1.53 18.91 -0.90
C VAL A 24 2.41 18.30 0.19
N TYR A 25 3.57 17.73 -0.16
CA TYR A 25 4.49 17.11 0.77
C TYR A 25 5.36 18.16 1.50
N PRO A 26 5.64 18.03 2.82
CA PRO A 26 5.25 16.97 3.75
C PRO A 26 3.77 17.03 4.18
N LEU A 27 3.19 15.88 4.51
CA LEU A 27 1.75 15.74 4.69
C LEU A 27 1.27 16.12 6.09
N SER A 28 0.11 16.80 6.18
CA SER A 28 -0.64 16.91 7.44
C SER A 28 -1.25 15.57 7.85
N LEU A 29 -1.70 15.43 9.09
CA LEU A 29 -2.40 14.21 9.55
C LEU A 29 -3.62 13.89 8.69
N ASN A 30 -4.45 14.88 8.38
CA ASN A 30 -5.65 14.68 7.56
C ASN A 30 -5.29 14.25 6.13
N SER A 31 -4.31 14.92 5.51
CA SER A 31 -3.85 14.55 4.15
C SER A 31 -3.28 13.14 4.11
N LEU A 32 -2.56 12.73 5.16
CA LEU A 32 -2.00 11.39 5.28
C LEU A 32 -3.09 10.33 5.49
N ARG A 33 -4.09 10.58 6.33
CA ARG A 33 -5.24 9.66 6.49
C ARG A 33 -5.99 9.47 5.18
N LEU A 34 -6.26 10.56 4.45
CA LEU A 34 -6.87 10.49 3.12
C LEU A 34 -6.02 9.68 2.14
N ALA A 35 -4.69 9.81 2.19
CA ALA A 35 -3.77 9.01 1.38
C ALA A 35 -3.77 7.51 1.77
N CYS A 36 -3.90 7.18 3.06
CA CYS A 36 -3.96 5.79 3.52
C CYS A 36 -5.23 5.07 3.05
N ASN A 37 -6.34 5.81 3.00
CA ASN A 37 -7.69 5.30 2.74
C ASN A 37 -8.13 5.43 1.26
N GLN A 38 -7.21 5.70 0.33
CA GLN A 38 -7.56 5.80 -1.09
C GLN A 38 -8.12 4.46 -1.62
N ALA A 39 -9.14 4.51 -2.47
CA ALA A 39 -9.69 3.31 -3.12
C ALA A 39 -8.77 2.78 -4.23
N THR A 40 -7.90 3.63 -4.79
CA THR A 40 -6.98 3.27 -5.87
C THR A 40 -5.56 3.11 -5.35
N ASN A 41 -4.79 2.24 -5.99
CA ASN A 41 -3.41 1.91 -5.61
C ASN A 41 -3.26 1.45 -4.15
N ARG A 42 -4.32 0.88 -3.57
CA ARG A 42 -4.33 0.25 -2.25
C ARG A 42 -4.89 -1.15 -2.37
N ASP A 43 -4.21 -2.10 -1.76
CA ASP A 43 -4.74 -3.45 -1.53
C ASP A 43 -4.21 -3.96 -0.18
N PRO A 44 -5.06 -4.16 0.84
CA PRO A 44 -6.51 -3.90 0.84
C PRO A 44 -6.85 -2.40 0.91
N VAL A 45 -8.06 -2.04 0.46
CA VAL A 45 -8.65 -0.73 0.80
C VAL A 45 -9.01 -0.73 2.29
N VAL A 46 -8.68 0.36 2.98
CA VAL A 46 -8.88 0.51 4.44
C VAL A 46 -9.62 1.80 4.76
N ALA A 47 -10.10 1.91 6.00
CA ALA A 47 -10.77 3.09 6.52
C ALA A 47 -10.20 3.47 7.89
N TYR A 48 -8.92 3.83 7.93
CA TYR A 48 -8.28 4.26 9.19
C TYR A 48 -8.82 5.61 9.66
N ASP A 49 -8.92 5.76 10.98
CA ASP A 49 -9.22 7.02 11.65
C ASP A 49 -7.93 7.78 12.01
N ASP A 50 -8.08 9.01 12.50
CA ASP A 50 -6.95 9.86 12.89
C ASP A 50 -6.11 9.24 14.03
N ALA A 51 -6.75 8.49 14.95
CA ALA A 51 -6.09 7.84 16.06
C ALA A 51 -5.14 6.72 15.60
N THR A 52 -5.61 5.87 14.67
CA THR A 52 -4.81 4.80 14.06
C THR A 52 -3.60 5.35 13.33
N VAL A 53 -3.80 6.39 12.49
CA VAL A 53 -2.68 7.01 11.73
C VAL A 53 -1.69 7.68 12.67
N ARG A 54 -2.15 8.32 13.75
CA ARG A 54 -1.27 8.94 14.74
C ARG A 54 -0.45 7.90 15.52
N ALA A 55 -1.07 6.81 15.95
CA ALA A 55 -0.37 5.73 16.63
C ALA A 55 0.71 5.10 15.72
N ALA A 56 0.38 4.85 14.45
CA ALA A 56 1.34 4.37 13.47
C ALA A 56 2.51 5.35 13.25
N LEU A 57 2.24 6.65 13.10
CA LEU A 57 3.27 7.69 12.99
C LEU A 57 4.20 7.72 14.20
N GLU A 58 3.66 7.56 15.42
CA GLU A 58 4.44 7.55 16.64
C GLU A 58 5.41 6.35 16.68
N LYS A 59 4.93 5.14 16.35
CA LYS A 59 5.78 3.95 16.25
C LYS A 59 6.86 4.12 15.17
N LEU A 60 6.49 4.58 13.98
CA LEU A 60 7.42 4.85 12.88
C LEU A 60 8.47 5.91 13.25
N SER A 61 8.08 6.94 14.01
CA SER A 61 9.01 7.97 14.48
C SER A 61 10.00 7.41 15.50
N ARG A 62 9.56 6.50 16.39
CA ARG A 62 10.46 5.80 17.32
C ARG A 62 11.47 4.90 16.59
N ARG A 63 11.07 4.31 15.46
CA ARG A 63 11.96 3.55 14.55
C ARG A 63 12.91 4.44 13.73
N GLY A 64 12.71 5.76 13.74
CA GLY A 64 13.46 6.70 12.91
C GLY A 64 13.06 6.71 11.43
N TRP A 65 11.93 6.10 11.06
CA TRP A 65 11.47 6.00 9.67
C TRP A 65 10.60 7.17 9.24
N THR A 66 10.09 7.94 10.19
CA THR A 66 9.36 9.19 9.93
C THR A 66 9.83 10.29 10.88
N ARG A 67 9.53 11.55 10.53
CA ARG A 67 9.81 12.71 11.37
C ARG A 67 8.80 13.82 11.13
N LEU A 68 8.55 14.63 12.16
CA LEU A 68 7.94 15.93 12.01
C LEU A 68 8.81 16.84 11.14
N ALA A 69 8.22 17.39 10.09
CA ALA A 69 8.87 18.32 9.17
C ALA A 69 8.59 19.79 9.53
N THR A 70 7.62 20.05 10.40
CA THR A 70 7.27 21.39 10.87
C THR A 70 8.07 21.77 12.11
N GLY A 71 8.71 22.95 12.06
CA GLY A 71 9.45 23.52 13.19
C GLY A 71 8.56 24.18 14.26
N PRO A 72 9.17 24.66 15.35
CA PRO A 72 8.46 25.34 16.44
C PRO A 72 7.65 26.53 15.91
N GLY A 73 6.37 26.62 16.27
CA GLY A 73 5.47 27.73 15.90
C GLY A 73 4.56 27.49 14.67
N SER A 74 4.71 26.37 13.95
CA SER A 74 3.75 26.00 12.90
C SER A 74 2.44 25.49 13.51
N ARG A 75 1.30 26.00 13.02
CA ARG A 75 -0.04 25.64 13.54
C ARG A 75 -0.48 24.22 13.17
N THR A 76 0.14 23.58 12.18
CA THR A 76 -0.26 22.26 11.70
C THR A 76 0.96 21.36 11.56
N ALA A 77 1.00 20.28 12.33
CA ALA A 77 2.04 19.28 12.24
C ALA A 77 2.06 18.61 10.85
N LYS A 78 3.23 18.58 10.21
CA LYS A 78 3.46 17.85 8.95
C LYS A 78 4.51 16.77 9.14
N TYR A 79 4.35 15.66 8.43
CA TYR A 79 5.16 14.46 8.56
C TYR A 79 5.88 14.13 7.25
N ARG A 80 7.13 13.71 7.37
CA ARG A 80 7.94 13.18 6.27
C ARG A 80 8.48 11.79 6.61
N HIS A 81 8.80 11.01 5.59
CA HIS A 81 9.50 9.73 5.75
C HIS A 81 11.02 9.97 5.70
N LEU A 82 11.77 9.01 6.23
CA LEU A 82 13.24 8.94 6.28
C LEU A 82 13.72 7.55 5.86
N LEU A 83 12.92 6.81 5.10
CA LEU A 83 13.16 5.38 4.89
C LEU A 83 14.38 5.12 3.99
N ASP A 84 14.64 6.04 3.07
CA ASP A 84 15.85 6.09 2.24
C ASP A 84 17.11 6.10 3.10
N ASP A 85 17.20 7.04 4.04
CA ASP A 85 18.33 7.16 4.96
C ASP A 85 18.38 5.97 5.94
N ALA A 86 17.23 5.57 6.48
CA ALA A 86 17.16 4.52 7.50
C ALA A 86 17.58 3.14 6.98
N LEU A 87 17.32 2.85 5.69
CA LEU A 87 17.70 1.58 5.06
C LEU A 87 18.98 1.69 4.22
N GLY A 88 19.50 2.90 4.00
CA GLY A 88 20.61 3.15 3.08
C GLY A 88 20.28 2.73 1.64
N ARG A 89 19.07 3.04 1.17
CA ARG A 89 18.55 2.59 -0.14
C ARG A 89 18.31 3.74 -1.08
N VAL A 90 18.57 3.48 -2.36
CA VAL A 90 18.43 4.47 -3.43
C VAL A 90 16.95 4.71 -3.76
N PRO A 91 16.60 5.87 -4.36
CA PRO A 91 15.24 6.20 -4.78
C PRO A 91 14.49 5.10 -5.55
N SER A 92 15.17 4.39 -6.44
CA SER A 92 14.59 3.32 -7.25
C SER A 92 14.08 2.17 -6.39
N GLN A 93 14.90 1.74 -5.42
CA GLN A 93 14.57 0.66 -4.48
C GLN A 93 13.44 1.07 -3.53
N ILE A 94 13.48 2.30 -3.00
CA ILE A 94 12.42 2.85 -2.13
C ILE A 94 11.07 2.90 -2.86
N ALA A 95 11.07 3.22 -4.16
CA ALA A 95 9.85 3.23 -4.97
C ALA A 95 9.23 1.83 -5.10
N LEU A 96 10.04 0.77 -5.29
CA LEU A 96 9.54 -0.61 -5.33
C LEU A 96 8.95 -1.04 -3.98
N LEU A 97 9.67 -0.74 -2.89
CA LEU A 97 9.18 -1.01 -1.53
C LEU A 97 7.84 -0.32 -1.28
N ALA A 98 7.67 0.95 -1.69
CA ALA A 98 6.39 1.65 -1.56
C ALA A 98 5.24 0.96 -2.29
N VAL A 99 5.46 0.48 -3.52
CA VAL A 99 4.42 -0.25 -4.27
C VAL A 99 4.06 -1.57 -3.58
N LEU A 100 5.04 -2.29 -3.04
CA LEU A 100 4.83 -3.52 -2.28
C LEU A 100 4.11 -3.27 -0.94
N MET A 101 4.45 -2.19 -0.25
CA MET A 101 3.77 -1.77 1.00
C MET A 101 2.31 -1.41 0.77
N LEU A 102 1.99 -0.79 -0.36
CA LEU A 102 0.64 -0.29 -0.64
C LEU A 102 -0.29 -1.34 -1.24
N ARG A 103 0.25 -2.34 -1.95
CA ARG A 103 -0.54 -3.31 -2.73
C ARG A 103 -0.16 -4.78 -2.51
N GLY A 104 0.68 -5.07 -1.52
CA GLY A 104 1.08 -6.42 -1.18
C GLY A 104 1.94 -7.11 -2.24
N PRO A 105 1.98 -8.46 -2.23
CA PRO A 105 2.85 -9.23 -3.10
C PRO A 105 2.50 -9.13 -4.59
N GLN A 106 3.47 -8.81 -5.43
CA GLN A 106 3.27 -8.51 -6.86
C GLN A 106 4.37 -9.13 -7.73
N THR A 107 4.04 -9.42 -9.00
CA THR A 107 5.03 -9.86 -10.00
C THR A 107 5.92 -8.69 -10.44
N SER A 108 7.10 -8.98 -11.00
CA SER A 108 8.00 -7.95 -11.53
C SER A 108 7.36 -7.12 -12.66
N GLY A 109 6.54 -7.76 -13.51
CA GLY A 109 5.77 -7.07 -14.55
C GLY A 109 4.75 -6.07 -13.99
N GLU A 110 4.00 -6.47 -12.96
CA GLU A 110 3.08 -5.55 -12.26
C GLU A 110 3.84 -4.41 -11.59
N LEU A 111 4.96 -4.71 -10.93
CA LEU A 111 5.80 -3.70 -10.28
C LEU A 111 6.30 -2.67 -11.29
N LYS A 112 6.82 -3.10 -12.45
CA LYS A 112 7.27 -2.19 -13.52
C LYS A 112 6.17 -1.23 -13.95
N ALA A 113 4.95 -1.72 -14.14
CA ALA A 113 3.83 -0.88 -14.55
C ALA A 113 3.38 0.11 -13.45
N ARG A 114 3.43 -0.30 -12.18
CA ARG A 114 2.87 0.45 -11.05
C ARG A 114 3.87 1.43 -10.42
N VAL A 115 5.17 1.15 -10.51
CA VAL A 115 6.24 1.98 -9.95
C VAL A 115 6.54 3.22 -10.80
N GLU A 116 6.11 3.24 -12.07
CA GLU A 116 6.48 4.25 -13.07
C GLU A 116 6.28 5.71 -12.59
N ARG A 117 5.21 5.98 -11.83
CA ARG A 117 4.93 7.31 -11.28
C ARG A 117 5.82 7.70 -10.09
N LEU A 118 6.45 6.74 -9.44
CA LEU A 118 7.36 6.96 -8.31
C LEU A 118 8.82 7.01 -8.79
N TYR A 119 9.18 6.14 -9.73
CA TYR A 119 10.51 6.08 -10.33
C TYR A 119 10.43 5.48 -11.76
N PRO A 120 10.97 6.16 -12.78
CA PRO A 120 10.94 5.69 -14.17
C PRO A 120 12.04 4.65 -14.42
N TYR A 121 11.72 3.38 -14.21
CA TYR A 121 12.62 2.29 -14.60
C TYR A 121 12.71 2.18 -16.11
N GLY A 122 13.92 1.99 -16.66
CA GLY A 122 14.13 1.83 -18.10
C GLY A 122 13.55 0.51 -18.61
N THR A 123 14.00 -0.60 -18.02
CA THR A 123 13.64 -1.96 -18.45
C THR A 123 13.09 -2.81 -17.31
N LEU A 124 12.49 -3.96 -17.66
CA LEU A 124 12.12 -4.98 -16.66
C LEU A 124 13.36 -5.60 -16.00
N GLU A 125 14.49 -5.65 -16.71
CA GLU A 125 15.77 -6.12 -16.16
C GLU A 125 16.26 -5.20 -15.03
N ASP A 126 16.11 -3.88 -15.17
CA ASP A 126 16.47 -2.92 -14.12
C ASP A 126 15.62 -3.11 -12.85
N VAL A 127 14.34 -3.48 -13.02
CA VAL A 127 13.46 -3.84 -11.89
C VAL A 127 13.94 -5.12 -11.22
N HIS A 128 14.30 -6.16 -11.98
CA HIS A 128 14.85 -7.39 -11.40
C HIS A 128 16.15 -7.12 -10.63
N LYS A 129 17.10 -6.38 -11.21
CA LYS A 129 18.35 -6.01 -10.50
C LYS A 129 18.08 -5.28 -9.19
N ALA A 130 17.10 -4.37 -9.18
CA ALA A 130 16.72 -3.67 -7.96
C ALA A 130 16.04 -4.60 -6.94
N LEU A 131 15.21 -5.56 -7.38
CA LEU A 131 14.59 -6.57 -6.53
C LEU A 131 15.61 -7.55 -5.95
N ASP A 132 16.58 -7.98 -6.75
CA ASP A 132 17.67 -8.85 -6.30
C ASP A 132 18.51 -8.14 -5.22
N ALA A 133 18.88 -6.88 -5.44
CA ALA A 133 19.59 -6.09 -4.43
C ALA A 133 18.76 -5.84 -3.15
N LEU A 134 17.43 -5.78 -3.25
CA LEU A 134 16.54 -5.69 -2.10
C LEU A 134 16.40 -7.04 -1.37
N LYS A 135 16.45 -8.15 -2.11
CA LYS A 135 16.42 -9.51 -1.58
C LYS A 135 17.71 -9.85 -0.84
N ASP A 136 18.86 -9.51 -1.41
CA ASP A 136 20.18 -9.68 -0.78
C ASP A 136 20.32 -8.85 0.51
N ALA A 137 19.49 -7.81 0.67
CA ALA A 137 19.43 -6.97 1.86
C ALA A 137 18.33 -7.38 2.86
N ASP A 138 17.66 -8.53 2.65
CA ASP A 138 16.53 -9.02 3.46
C ASP A 138 15.38 -8.01 3.60
N LEU A 139 15.15 -7.18 2.57
CA LEU A 139 14.05 -6.21 2.53
C LEU A 139 12.85 -6.71 1.71
N VAL A 140 13.09 -7.69 0.84
CA VAL A 140 12.08 -8.33 -0.01
C VAL A 140 12.35 -9.82 -0.08
N GLU A 141 11.30 -10.64 -0.12
CA GLU A 141 11.38 -12.06 -0.43
C GLU A 141 10.73 -12.36 -1.78
N GLN A 142 11.26 -13.38 -2.46
CA GLN A 142 10.67 -13.96 -3.66
C GLN A 142 9.79 -15.14 -3.25
N LEU A 143 8.50 -15.01 -3.50
CA LEU A 143 7.50 -16.03 -3.25
C LEU A 143 7.34 -16.94 -4.48
N PRO A 144 7.12 -18.24 -4.28
CA PRO A 144 6.84 -19.15 -5.37
C PRO A 144 5.56 -18.74 -6.10
N ARG A 145 5.55 -19.01 -7.41
CA ARG A 145 4.35 -18.86 -8.26
C ARG A 145 3.15 -19.59 -7.66
N ARG A 146 1.97 -18.96 -7.76
CA ARG A 146 0.69 -19.64 -7.48
C ARG A 146 0.37 -20.60 -8.63
N PRO A 147 -0.42 -21.67 -8.39
CA PRO A 147 -1.00 -22.46 -9.46
C PRO A 147 -1.70 -21.54 -10.49
N GLY A 148 -1.32 -21.64 -11.77
CA GLY A 148 -1.85 -20.80 -12.84
C GLY A 148 -1.14 -19.47 -13.12
N GLN A 149 -0.12 -19.09 -12.33
CA GLN A 149 0.72 -17.92 -12.63
C GLN A 149 2.06 -18.31 -13.26
N SER A 150 2.49 -17.52 -14.25
CA SER A 150 3.72 -17.76 -15.01
C SER A 150 4.98 -17.10 -14.44
N GLN A 151 4.83 -16.24 -13.42
CA GLN A 151 5.94 -15.45 -12.86
C GLN A 151 5.92 -15.48 -11.32
N ASP A 152 7.10 -15.36 -10.74
CA ASP A 152 7.28 -15.25 -9.30
C ASP A 152 6.80 -13.89 -8.79
N ARG A 153 6.46 -13.84 -7.50
CA ARG A 153 5.98 -12.63 -6.83
C ARG A 153 6.95 -12.21 -5.75
N PHE A 154 6.96 -10.92 -5.44
CA PHE A 154 7.83 -10.34 -4.45
C PHE A 154 7.00 -9.74 -3.32
N ARG A 155 7.42 -9.93 -2.07
CA ARG A 155 6.81 -9.34 -0.86
C ARG A 155 7.86 -8.57 -0.07
N GLN A 156 7.49 -7.42 0.49
CA GLN A 156 8.35 -6.66 1.41
C GLN A 156 8.41 -7.31 2.81
N LEU A 157 9.57 -7.19 3.48
CA LEU A 157 9.88 -7.78 4.80
C LEU A 157 10.01 -6.76 5.96
N LEU A 158 9.57 -5.52 5.73
CA LEU A 158 9.50 -4.47 6.76
C LEU A 158 8.40 -4.73 7.77
N GLY A 159 7.31 -5.39 7.33
CA GLY A 159 6.18 -5.74 8.17
C GLY A 159 6.39 -7.06 8.92
N GLY A 160 5.72 -7.22 10.06
CA GLY A 160 5.73 -8.49 10.80
C GLY A 160 5.10 -9.65 10.01
N GLU A 161 5.35 -10.88 10.46
CA GLU A 161 4.72 -12.12 9.95
C GLU A 161 3.21 -12.21 10.33
N ASP A 162 2.50 -11.09 10.41
CA ASP A 162 1.07 -11.11 10.66
C ASP A 162 0.35 -11.62 9.41
N GLU A 163 0.02 -12.91 9.51
CA GLU A 163 -0.90 -13.75 8.75
C GLU A 163 -0.75 -13.68 7.22
N PRO A 164 -0.39 -14.80 6.55
CA PRO A 164 -0.51 -14.85 5.10
C PRO A 164 -1.94 -14.40 4.76
N PRO A 165 -2.11 -13.40 3.86
CA PRO A 165 -3.45 -12.99 3.46
C PRO A 165 -4.18 -14.27 3.06
N PRO A 166 -5.44 -14.49 3.53
CA PRO A 166 -6.16 -15.71 3.25
C PRO A 166 -6.00 -15.97 1.77
N GLU A 167 -5.55 -17.17 1.43
CA GLU A 167 -5.31 -17.58 0.06
C GLU A 167 -6.58 -17.28 -0.74
N ARG A 168 -6.62 -16.10 -1.36
CA ARG A 168 -7.60 -15.81 -2.39
C ARG A 168 -7.14 -16.67 -3.53
N GLU A 169 -7.62 -17.91 -3.51
CA GLU A 169 -7.83 -18.68 -4.71
C GLU A 169 -8.39 -17.69 -5.73
N SER A 170 -7.60 -17.38 -6.75
CA SER A 170 -8.13 -16.82 -7.98
C SER A 170 -8.92 -17.92 -8.68
N GLY A 171 -9.95 -18.43 -7.99
CA GLY A 171 -11.13 -18.98 -8.64
C GLY A 171 -11.82 -17.80 -9.30
N VAL A 172 -12.12 -17.97 -10.58
CA VAL A 172 -13.04 -17.11 -11.31
C VAL A 172 -14.26 -16.87 -10.40
N PRO A 173 -14.63 -15.63 -10.03
CA PRO A 173 -15.85 -15.44 -9.27
C PRO A 173 -17.00 -15.68 -10.24
N THR A 174 -17.47 -16.92 -10.33
CA THR A 174 -18.64 -17.28 -11.15
C THR A 174 -19.96 -16.89 -10.47
N GLN A 175 -19.94 -16.09 -9.40
CA GLN A 175 -21.14 -15.50 -8.83
C GLN A 175 -20.80 -14.10 -8.34
N ASN A 176 -21.32 -13.10 -9.06
CA ASN A 176 -21.19 -11.70 -8.72
C ASN A 176 -22.13 -11.44 -7.53
N PRO A 177 -21.64 -11.31 -6.28
CA PRO A 177 -22.50 -11.23 -5.09
C PRO A 177 -23.34 -9.95 -5.08
N LEU A 178 -22.97 -8.99 -5.93
CA LEU A 178 -23.73 -7.77 -6.19
C LEU A 178 -24.97 -8.04 -7.03
N GLU A 179 -24.92 -8.95 -8.01
CA GLU A 179 -26.07 -9.28 -8.88
C GLU A 179 -27.16 -10.01 -8.09
N GLU A 180 -26.81 -10.98 -7.25
CA GLU A 180 -27.79 -11.66 -6.37
C GLU A 180 -28.42 -10.70 -5.35
N ARG A 181 -27.67 -9.70 -4.91
CA ARG A 181 -28.14 -8.69 -3.96
C ARG A 181 -29.03 -7.67 -4.65
N VAL A 182 -28.73 -7.30 -5.90
CA VAL A 182 -29.59 -6.45 -6.74
C VAL A 182 -30.89 -7.17 -7.05
N ALA A 183 -30.87 -8.43 -7.49
CA ALA A 183 -32.08 -9.20 -7.78
C ALA A 183 -33.01 -9.32 -6.55
N ARG A 184 -32.44 -9.59 -5.36
CA ARG A 184 -33.22 -9.61 -4.10
C ARG A 184 -33.84 -8.25 -3.77
N LEU A 185 -33.11 -7.16 -4.00
CA LEU A 185 -33.61 -5.82 -3.75
C LEU A 185 -34.70 -5.44 -4.74
N GLU A 186 -34.58 -5.84 -6.01
CA GLU A 186 -35.61 -5.62 -7.03
C GLU A 186 -36.91 -6.36 -6.68
N GLU A 187 -36.82 -7.61 -6.23
CA GLU A 187 -37.97 -8.40 -5.79
C GLU A 187 -38.66 -7.79 -4.55
N GLN A 188 -37.87 -7.34 -3.56
CA GLN A 188 -38.39 -6.66 -2.37
C GLN A 188 -39.07 -5.33 -2.70
N VAL A 189 -38.52 -4.56 -3.65
CA VAL A 189 -39.13 -3.30 -4.11
C VAL A 189 -40.44 -3.57 -4.84
N ALA A 190 -40.49 -4.60 -5.70
CA ALA A 190 -41.71 -4.98 -6.40
C ALA A 190 -42.83 -5.39 -5.43
N GLU A 191 -42.51 -6.16 -4.39
CA GLU A 191 -43.46 -6.57 -3.35
C GLU A 191 -43.98 -5.36 -2.54
N LEU A 192 -43.09 -4.42 -2.18
CA LEU A 192 -43.48 -3.20 -1.46
C LEU A 192 -44.37 -2.28 -2.30
N LEU A 193 -44.08 -2.15 -3.60
CA LEU A 193 -44.90 -1.36 -4.51
C LEU A 193 -46.30 -1.96 -4.70
N GLN A 194 -46.44 -3.29 -4.73
CA GLN A 194 -47.75 -3.96 -4.77
C GLN A 194 -48.55 -3.79 -3.48
N ARG A 195 -47.90 -3.65 -2.31
CA ARG A 195 -48.58 -3.40 -1.03
C ARG A 195 -49.04 -1.95 -0.86
N LEU A 196 -48.48 -1.04 -1.65
CA LEU A 196 -48.79 0.39 -1.63
C LEU A 196 -49.77 0.81 -2.74
N SER A 197 -50.15 -0.12 -3.62
CA SER A 197 -51.25 0.02 -4.60
C SER A 197 -52.54 -0.62 -4.08
#